data_AF-A0A1F0RCK1-F1
#
_entry.id   AF-A0A1F0RCK1-F1
#
_cell.length_a   1.000
_cell.length_b   1.000
_cell.length_c   1.000
_cell.angle_alpha   90.00
_cell.angle_beta   90.00
_cell.angle_gamma   90.00
#
_symmetry.space_group_name_H-M   'P 1'
#
loop_
_entity.id
_entity.type
_entity.pdbx_description
1 polymer ?
#
loop_
_entity_poly.entity_id
_entity_poly.type
_entity_poly.pdbx_seq_one_letter_code
_entity_poly.pdbx_strand_id
1 'polypeptide(L)'
;MDALKEFYEKYKIYLTRHNLELLAVTVIVLSAMVAFTSGIPSQGSLTLDKGTIKYNGSLVRGKMNGQGTLTFKNGDVYKGYFKNGTFNGKGTFTAKAGWKYEGNFVNGQADGQGKLTTENNVVYKGKFKQGIYQNAR
;
A
#
# COMPACT_ATOMS: atom_id res chain seq x y z
N MET A 1 36.22 -31.87 -5.28
CA MET A 1 36.46 -31.65 -3.83
C MET A 1 37.54 -30.61 -3.56
N ASP A 2 38.41 -30.33 -4.53
CA ASP A 2 39.62 -29.50 -4.31
C ASP A 2 39.34 -28.00 -4.20
N ALA A 3 38.37 -27.48 -4.96
CA ALA A 3 37.99 -26.06 -4.91
C ALA A 3 37.52 -25.59 -3.52
N LEU A 4 36.84 -26.46 -2.76
CA LEU A 4 36.38 -26.14 -1.40
C LEU A 4 37.56 -26.09 -0.42
N LYS A 5 38.52 -27.01 -0.57
CA LYS A 5 39.72 -27.07 0.26
C LYS A 5 40.64 -25.87 -0.02
N GLU A 6 40.83 -25.53 -1.29
CA GLU A 6 41.60 -24.36 -1.71
C GLU A 6 40.98 -23.06 -1.20
N PHE A 7 39.66 -22.94 -1.29
CA PHE A 7 38.91 -21.82 -0.70
C PHE A 7 39.10 -21.76 0.82
N TYR A 8 38.93 -22.89 1.52
CA TYR A 8 39.09 -22.94 2.97
C TYR A 8 40.50 -22.54 3.39
N GLU A 9 41.55 -23.12 2.82
CA GLU A 9 42.93 -22.80 3.20
C GLU A 9 43.28 -21.33 2.90
N LYS A 10 42.74 -20.77 1.81
CA LYS A 10 42.90 -19.34 1.48
C LYS A 10 42.25 -18.41 2.52
N TYR A 11 41.09 -18.77 3.06
CA TYR A 11 40.32 -17.89 3.96
C TYR A 11 40.42 -18.26 5.44
N LYS A 12 41.01 -19.40 5.80
CA LYS A 12 41.13 -19.92 7.17
C LYS A 12 41.78 -18.94 8.14
N ILE A 13 42.76 -18.16 7.69
CA ILE A 13 43.41 -17.11 8.49
C ILE A 13 42.44 -15.99 8.91
N TYR A 14 41.34 -15.80 8.16
CA TYR A 14 40.28 -14.85 8.47
C TYR A 14 39.13 -15.48 9.26
N LEU A 15 39.00 -16.81 9.30
CA LEU A 15 38.02 -17.56 10.10
C LEU A 15 38.42 -17.61 11.60
N THR A 16 38.77 -16.46 12.17
CA THR A 16 38.91 -16.31 13.62
C THR A 16 37.54 -16.08 14.24
N ARG A 17 37.38 -16.48 15.52
CA ARG A 17 36.14 -16.24 16.27
C ARG A 17 35.72 -14.77 16.24
N HIS A 18 36.66 -13.85 16.44
CA HIS A 18 36.40 -12.41 16.44
C HIS A 18 35.91 -11.91 15.07
N ASN A 19 36.53 -12.34 13.98
CA ASN A 19 36.11 -11.95 12.63
C ASN A 19 34.75 -12.55 12.26
N LEU A 20 34.45 -13.77 12.72
CA LEU A 20 33.13 -14.40 12.58
C LEU A 20 32.06 -13.65 13.38
N GLU A 21 32.37 -13.18 14.59
CA GLU A 21 31.48 -12.34 15.39
C GLU A 21 31.21 -10.99 14.70
N LEU A 22 32.24 -10.32 14.17
CA LEU A 22 32.09 -9.10 13.38
C LEU A 22 31.27 -9.32 12.10
N LEU A 23 31.51 -10.41 11.38
CA LEU A 23 30.75 -10.78 10.19
C LEU A 23 29.28 -11.05 10.54
N ALA A 24 29.00 -11.75 11.64
CA ALA A 24 27.63 -11.98 12.10
C ALA A 24 26.91 -10.65 12.44
N VAL A 25 27.57 -9.74 13.18
CA VAL A 25 26.99 -8.43 13.52
C VAL A 25 26.73 -7.61 12.27
N THR A 26 27.66 -7.55 11.32
CA THR A 26 27.47 -6.81 10.07
C THR A 26 26.32 -7.37 9.24
N VAL A 27 26.17 -8.70 9.14
CA VAL A 27 25.03 -9.33 8.46
C VAL A 27 23.72 -8.97 9.16
N ILE A 28 23.67 -8.99 10.49
CA ILE A 28 22.49 -8.57 11.27
C ILE A 28 22.14 -7.11 10.99
N VAL A 29 23.11 -6.19 11.06
CA VAL A 29 22.90 -4.76 10.79
C VAL A 29 22.46 -4.52 9.35
N LEU A 30 23.08 -5.17 8.37
CA LEU A 30 22.68 -5.13 6.96
C LEU A 30 21.24 -5.61 6.77
N SER A 31 20.87 -6.73 7.39
CA SER A 31 19.50 -7.27 7.31
C SER A 31 18.48 -6.33 7.93
N ALA A 32 18.80 -5.69 9.07
CA ALA A 32 17.95 -4.71 9.72
C ALA A 32 17.81 -3.43 8.88
N MET A 33 18.90 -2.98 8.26
CA MET A 33 18.91 -1.80 7.38
C MET A 33 18.04 -2.03 6.13
N VAL A 34 18.13 -3.21 5.51
CA VAL A 34 17.27 -3.60 4.37
C VAL A 34 15.79 -3.67 4.79
N ALA A 35 15.49 -4.18 5.99
CA ALA A 35 14.13 -4.19 6.51
C ALA A 35 13.57 -2.77 6.69
N PHE A 36 14.40 -1.83 7.14
CA PHE A 36 14.02 -0.43 7.38
C PHE A 36 13.75 0.35 6.09
N THR A 37 14.59 0.18 5.07
CA THR A 37 14.39 0.88 3.78
C THR A 37 13.17 0.38 3.01
N SER A 38 12.77 -0.88 3.21
CA SER A 38 11.58 -1.47 2.57
C SER A 38 10.24 -0.85 3.00
N GLY A 39 10.22 -0.08 4.09
CA GLY A 39 9.03 0.59 4.62
C GLY A 39 8.86 2.03 4.11
N ILE A 40 9.83 2.58 3.38
CA ILE A 40 9.78 3.95 2.91
C ILE A 40 8.77 4.04 1.76
N PRO A 41 7.74 4.90 1.86
CA PRO A 41 6.84 5.14 0.76
C PRO A 41 7.57 5.78 -0.43
N SER A 42 7.50 5.16 -1.60
CA SER A 42 7.90 5.79 -2.86
C SER A 42 6.68 6.33 -3.57
N GLN A 43 6.85 7.33 -4.44
CA GLN A 43 5.81 7.74 -5.37
C GLN A 43 5.93 6.93 -6.66
N GLY A 44 4.81 6.49 -7.22
CA GLY A 44 4.82 5.70 -8.44
C GLY A 44 3.46 5.59 -9.11
N SER A 45 3.46 4.95 -10.27
CA SER A 45 2.24 4.61 -11.00
C SER A 45 2.16 3.11 -11.23
N LEU A 46 0.98 2.53 -11.04
CA LEU A 46 0.71 1.12 -11.34
C LEU A 46 -0.37 1.03 -12.42
N THR A 47 -0.19 0.07 -13.32
CA THR A 47 -1.22 -0.33 -14.28
C THR A 47 -1.59 -1.77 -13.99
N LEU A 48 -2.80 -1.98 -13.47
CA LEU A 48 -3.30 -3.28 -13.00
C LEU A 48 -4.36 -3.82 -13.99
N ASP A 49 -4.68 -5.10 -13.88
CA ASP A 49 -5.73 -5.77 -14.65
C ASP A 49 -5.66 -5.51 -16.16
N LYS A 50 -4.46 -5.69 -16.74
CA LYS A 50 -4.17 -5.47 -18.17
C LYS A 50 -4.52 -4.06 -18.65
N GLY A 51 -4.37 -3.04 -17.80
CA GLY A 51 -4.68 -1.65 -18.16
C GLY A 51 -6.07 -1.17 -17.76
N THR A 52 -6.86 -2.01 -17.10
CA THR A 52 -8.21 -1.66 -16.66
C THR A 52 -8.20 -0.74 -15.44
N ILE A 53 -7.13 -0.75 -14.65
CA ILE A 53 -6.99 0.09 -13.46
C ILE A 53 -5.65 0.82 -13.54
N LYS A 54 -5.68 2.14 -13.35
CA LYS A 54 -4.50 2.98 -13.25
C LYS A 54 -4.44 3.60 -11.87
N TYR A 55 -3.30 3.45 -11.21
CA TYR A 55 -3.04 4.06 -9.91
C TYR A 55 -1.87 5.03 -10.02
N ASN A 56 -1.96 6.17 -9.36
CA ASN A 56 -0.86 7.10 -9.14
C ASN A 56 -0.85 7.52 -7.67
N GLY A 57 0.27 7.29 -6.99
CA GLY A 57 0.41 7.66 -5.59
C GLY A 57 1.48 6.88 -4.88
N SER A 58 1.32 6.79 -3.56
CA SER A 58 2.31 6.20 -2.67
C SER A 58 2.31 4.67 -2.70
N LEU A 59 3.50 4.10 -2.85
CA LEU A 59 3.78 2.68 -2.91
C LEU A 59 4.69 2.28 -1.76
N VAL A 60 4.33 1.20 -1.06
CA VAL A 60 5.18 0.54 -0.06
C VAL A 60 5.25 -0.92 -0.44
N ARG A 61 6.46 -1.46 -0.66
CA ARG A 61 6.71 -2.84 -1.12
C ARG A 61 5.89 -3.20 -2.37
N GLY A 62 5.80 -2.29 -3.33
CA GLY A 62 5.05 -2.47 -4.57
C GLY A 62 3.52 -2.48 -4.43
N LYS A 63 2.98 -2.25 -3.23
CA LYS A 63 1.53 -2.17 -2.98
C LYS A 63 1.11 -0.72 -2.75
N MET A 64 -0.10 -0.37 -3.21
CA MET A 64 -0.74 0.92 -2.94
C MET A 64 -0.90 1.09 -1.42
N ASN A 65 -0.21 2.07 -0.85
CA ASN A 65 -0.16 2.34 0.58
C ASN A 65 0.10 3.82 0.80
N GLY A 66 -0.80 4.52 1.48
CA GLY A 66 -0.75 5.97 1.61
C GLY A 66 -1.70 6.68 0.64
N GLN A 67 -1.46 7.97 0.39
CA GLN A 67 -2.33 8.77 -0.48
C GLN A 67 -2.12 8.39 -1.95
N GLY A 68 -3.22 8.34 -2.71
CA GLY A 68 -3.17 8.15 -4.16
C GLY A 68 -4.50 8.37 -4.85
N THR A 69 -4.46 8.25 -6.17
CA THR A 69 -5.63 8.29 -7.06
C THR A 69 -5.67 7.00 -7.87
N LEU A 70 -6.81 6.31 -7.85
CA LEU A 70 -7.08 5.12 -8.65
C LEU A 70 -8.22 5.44 -9.62
N THR A 71 -7.93 5.28 -10.91
CA THR A 71 -8.89 5.45 -12.00
C THR A 71 -9.21 4.10 -12.59
N PHE A 72 -10.49 3.77 -12.62
CA PHE A 72 -11.01 2.57 -13.26
C PHE A 72 -11.31 2.85 -14.74
N LYS A 73 -11.26 1.82 -15.59
CA LYS A 73 -11.59 1.91 -17.03
C LYS A 73 -13.02 2.38 -17.28
N ASN A 74 -13.94 2.07 -16.37
CA ASN A 74 -15.32 2.53 -16.46
C ASN A 74 -15.45 4.05 -16.20
N GLY A 75 -14.38 4.73 -15.77
CA GLY A 75 -14.34 6.16 -15.48
C GLY A 75 -14.54 6.51 -14.01
N ASP A 76 -14.80 5.53 -13.14
CA ASP A 76 -14.85 5.76 -11.70
C ASP A 76 -13.47 6.16 -11.18
N VAL A 77 -13.46 7.02 -10.17
CA VAL A 77 -12.22 7.53 -9.58
C VAL A 77 -12.32 7.47 -8.07
N TYR A 78 -11.31 6.88 -7.45
CA TYR A 78 -11.07 7.01 -6.02
C TYR A 78 -9.84 7.87 -5.76
N LYS A 79 -9.96 8.87 -4.89
CA LYS A 79 -8.85 9.68 -4.39
C LYS A 79 -8.84 9.64 -2.87
N GLY A 80 -7.77 9.12 -2.27
CA GLY A 80 -7.70 9.01 -0.83
C GLY A 80 -6.60 8.09 -0.35
N TYR A 81 -6.74 7.63 0.88
CA TYR A 81 -5.76 6.76 1.51
C TYR A 81 -5.96 5.29 1.13
N PHE A 82 -4.86 4.60 0.90
CA PHE A 82 -4.79 3.18 0.59
C PHE A 82 -4.04 2.44 1.69
N LYS A 83 -4.50 1.23 1.99
CA LYS A 83 -3.78 0.29 2.85
C LYS A 83 -3.79 -1.08 2.20
N ASN A 84 -2.61 -1.64 1.95
CA ASN A 84 -2.41 -2.95 1.33
C ASN A 84 -3.21 -3.13 0.02
N GLY A 85 -3.27 -2.11 -0.82
CA GLY A 85 -3.99 -2.19 -2.10
C GLY A 85 -5.50 -1.90 -2.04
N THR A 86 -6.06 -1.58 -0.88
CA THR A 86 -7.49 -1.31 -0.71
C THR A 86 -7.75 0.11 -0.23
N PHE A 87 -8.91 0.68 -0.57
CA PHE A 87 -9.35 1.96 -0.03
C PHE A 87 -9.51 1.83 1.49
N ASN A 88 -8.86 2.72 2.23
CA ASN A 88 -8.85 2.65 3.69
C ASN A 88 -8.65 4.04 4.29
N GLY A 89 -9.35 4.40 5.35
CA GLY A 89 -9.29 5.74 5.92
C GLY A 89 -10.06 6.76 5.08
N LYS A 90 -9.61 8.02 5.05
CA LYS A 90 -10.33 9.12 4.37
C LYS A 90 -10.12 9.08 2.87
N GLY A 91 -11.20 9.29 2.12
CA GLY A 91 -11.14 9.46 0.68
C GLY A 91 -12.44 9.95 0.06
N THR A 92 -12.40 10.09 -1.25
CA THR A 92 -13.52 10.44 -2.12
C THR A 92 -13.61 9.43 -3.24
N PHE A 93 -14.77 8.80 -3.38
CA PHE A 93 -15.12 8.00 -4.55
C PHE A 93 -16.09 8.79 -5.42
N THR A 94 -15.74 8.98 -6.68
CA THR A 94 -16.56 9.64 -7.69
C THR A 94 -16.91 8.60 -8.75
N ALA A 95 -18.20 8.26 -8.85
CA ALA A 95 -18.68 7.38 -9.90
C ALA A 95 -18.86 8.18 -11.19
N LYS A 96 -18.54 7.57 -12.34
CA LYS A 96 -18.87 8.16 -13.65
C LYS A 96 -20.37 8.37 -13.82
N ALA A 97 -21.18 7.54 -13.15
CA ALA A 97 -22.64 7.64 -13.16
C ALA A 97 -23.13 9.00 -12.59
N GLY A 98 -22.32 9.67 -11.76
CA GLY A 98 -22.56 11.04 -11.31
C GLY A 98 -22.75 11.18 -9.80
N TRP A 99 -22.80 10.07 -9.06
CA TRP A 99 -22.79 10.12 -7.60
C TRP A 99 -21.36 10.17 -7.03
N LYS A 100 -21.23 10.75 -5.84
CA LYS A 100 -19.96 10.92 -5.13
C LYS A 100 -20.11 10.61 -3.65
N TYR A 101 -19.19 9.83 -3.10
CA TYR A 101 -19.08 9.62 -1.65
C TYR A 101 -17.77 10.22 -1.12
N GLU A 102 -17.87 11.01 -0.06
CA GLU A 102 -16.75 11.64 0.65
C GLU A 102 -16.79 11.21 2.11
N GLY A 103 -15.79 10.44 2.57
CA GLY A 103 -15.87 9.91 3.92
C GLY A 103 -14.79 8.90 4.28
N ASN A 104 -15.10 8.12 5.31
CA ASN A 104 -14.26 7.01 5.75
C ASN A 104 -14.53 5.75 4.90
N PHE A 105 -13.47 5.01 4.66
CA PHE A 105 -13.45 3.72 3.99
C PHE A 105 -12.75 2.67 4.85
N VAL A 106 -13.25 1.45 4.83
CA VAL A 106 -12.61 0.28 5.43
C VAL A 106 -12.71 -0.87 4.42
N ASN A 107 -11.56 -1.44 4.05
CA ASN A 107 -11.47 -2.57 3.10
C ASN A 107 -12.26 -2.35 1.80
N GLY A 108 -12.16 -1.14 1.22
CA GLY A 108 -12.85 -0.81 -0.04
C GLY A 108 -14.27 -0.28 0.12
N GLN A 109 -14.89 -0.37 1.30
CA GLN A 109 -16.29 -0.01 1.52
C GLN A 109 -16.41 1.29 2.30
N ALA A 110 -17.45 2.08 2.01
CA ALA A 110 -17.82 3.23 2.82
C ALA A 110 -18.24 2.77 4.23
N ASP A 111 -17.45 3.13 5.23
CA ASP A 111 -17.67 2.71 6.62
C ASP A 111 -17.20 3.81 7.58
N GLY A 112 -18.12 4.28 8.42
CA GLY A 112 -17.94 5.41 9.33
C GLY A 112 -18.68 6.66 8.86
N GLN A 113 -18.23 7.83 9.33
CA GLN A 113 -18.85 9.11 8.94
C GLN A 113 -18.52 9.48 7.50
N GLY A 114 -19.53 9.93 6.74
CA GLY A 114 -19.39 10.36 5.35
C GLY A 114 -20.56 11.16 4.82
N LYS A 115 -20.42 11.58 3.57
CA LYS A 115 -21.40 12.32 2.77
C LYS A 115 -21.52 11.66 1.40
N LEU A 116 -22.71 11.16 1.08
CA LEU A 116 -23.08 10.69 -0.25
C LEU A 116 -23.88 11.80 -0.95
N THR A 117 -23.41 12.24 -2.12
CA THR A 117 -24.16 13.07 -3.05
C THR A 117 -24.58 12.19 -4.22
N THR A 118 -25.89 12.04 -4.45
CA THR A 118 -26.42 11.28 -5.59
C THR A 118 -26.30 12.07 -6.88
N GLU A 119 -26.57 11.43 -8.01
CA GLU A 119 -26.66 12.05 -9.35
C GLU A 119 -27.66 13.23 -9.38
N ASN A 120 -28.78 13.11 -8.65
CA ASN A 120 -29.79 14.17 -8.52
C ASN A 120 -29.46 15.24 -7.47
N ASN A 121 -28.20 15.35 -7.04
CA ASN A 121 -27.72 16.26 -5.99
C ASN A 121 -28.37 16.08 -4.60
N VAL A 122 -29.09 14.98 -4.35
CA VAL A 122 -29.56 14.62 -3.01
C VAL A 122 -28.37 14.26 -2.13
N VAL A 123 -28.34 14.79 -0.90
CA VAL A 123 -27.20 14.65 0.01
C VAL A 123 -27.61 13.85 1.26
N TYR A 124 -26.91 12.75 1.49
CA TYR A 124 -27.01 11.94 2.71
C TYR A 124 -25.74 12.13 3.53
N LYS A 125 -25.86 12.70 4.74
CA LYS A 125 -24.75 12.91 5.67
C LYS A 125 -25.00 12.10 6.92
N GLY A 126 -24.04 11.25 7.30
CA GLY A 126 -24.17 10.46 8.51
C GLY A 126 -23.26 9.25 8.51
N LYS A 127 -23.67 8.24 9.29
CA LYS A 127 -22.92 7.00 9.44
C LYS A 127 -23.27 6.05 8.30
N PHE A 128 -22.24 5.50 7.69
CA PHE A 128 -22.31 4.40 6.73
C PHE A 128 -21.69 3.17 7.38
N LYS A 129 -22.24 1.98 7.08
CA LYS A 129 -21.65 0.69 7.47
C LYS A 129 -21.72 -0.23 6.28
N GLN A 130 -20.56 -0.70 5.82
CA GLN A 130 -20.45 -1.56 4.63
C GLN A 130 -21.20 -1.02 3.40
N GLY A 131 -21.13 0.30 3.17
CA GLY A 131 -21.82 0.98 2.07
C GLY A 131 -23.25 1.42 2.35
N ILE A 132 -23.87 0.99 3.46
CA ILE A 132 -25.28 1.26 3.75
C ILE A 132 -25.40 2.47 4.69
N TYR A 133 -26.19 3.47 4.30
CA TYR A 133 -26.53 4.62 5.13
C TYR A 133 -27.40 4.21 6.33
N GLN A 134 -26.97 4.56 7.55
CA GLN A 134 -27.58 4.09 8.79
C GLN A 134 -28.57 5.08 9.43
N ASN A 135 -28.67 6.29 8.89
CA ASN A 135 -29.49 7.37 9.45
C ASN A 135 -30.82 7.54 8.69
N ALA A 136 -31.26 6.52 7.95
CA ALA A 136 -32.63 6.48 7.42
C ALA A 136 -33.60 6.34 8.60
N ARG A 137 -34.55 7.26 8.71
CA ARG A 137 -35.66 7.20 9.67
C ARG A 137 -36.89 6.64 8.97
#